data_AF-A0A849Z3T5-F1
#
_entry.id   AF-A0A849Z3T5-F1
#
_cell.length_a   1.000
_cell.length_b   1.000
_cell.length_c   1.000
_cell.angle_alpha   90.00
_cell.angle_beta   90.00
_cell.angle_gamma   90.00
#
_symmetry.space_group_name_H-M   'P 1'
#
loop_
_entity.id
_entity.type
_entity.pdbx_description
1 polymer ?
#
loop_
_entity_poly.entity_id
_entity_poly.type
_entity_poly.pdbx_seq_one_letter_code
_entity_poly.pdbx_strand_id
1 'polypeptide(L)'
;MFLAASVVHPAIAFAQESDGVYGRLDGDMLFVGAAGVGIEAGGAVLETHVSLNYLSTAGPYVRYTEGFGQDDLRAARSIGFGMELRPLFLGRYALDLERGPPHLDLFADSFTLIAGMFWAAPSTGPDAYEFLLEPGLELGIGVSVPLLPSGSGPYVGVQGLARWPGEHLVGRSDADFLDRGALLIFTLAWHQIFDSGLVDFRDSRAGR
;
A
#
# COMPACT_ATOMS: atom_id res chain seq x y z
N MET A 1 -51.28 6.82 1.20
CA MET A 1 -49.91 6.55 1.68
C MET A 1 -49.36 5.40 0.86
N PHE A 2 -48.62 5.68 -0.22
CA PHE A 2 -48.11 4.66 -1.15
C PHE A 2 -46.68 4.30 -0.76
N LEU A 3 -46.43 3.04 -0.40
CA LEU A 3 -45.08 2.49 -0.22
C LEU A 3 -44.52 2.15 -1.60
N ALA A 4 -43.45 2.85 -2.01
CA ALA A 4 -42.66 2.48 -3.17
C ALA A 4 -41.64 1.41 -2.74
N ALA A 5 -41.84 0.16 -3.18
CA ALA A 5 -40.86 -0.90 -3.05
C ALA A 5 -39.78 -0.70 -4.14
N SER A 6 -38.59 -0.31 -3.71
CA SER A 6 -37.40 -0.28 -4.57
C SER A 6 -36.95 -1.72 -4.85
N VAL A 7 -37.12 -2.18 -6.09
CA VAL A 7 -36.56 -3.45 -6.55
C VAL A 7 -35.11 -3.19 -6.95
N VAL A 8 -34.19 -3.63 -6.09
CA VAL A 8 -32.77 -3.71 -6.42
C VAL A 8 -32.62 -4.72 -7.55
N HIS A 9 -32.40 -4.23 -8.77
CA HIS A 9 -32.01 -5.08 -9.89
C HIS A 9 -30.53 -5.45 -9.71
N PRO A 10 -30.17 -6.74 -9.65
CA PRO A 10 -28.78 -7.14 -9.82
C PRO A 10 -28.41 -6.86 -11.27
N ALA A 11 -27.65 -5.80 -11.52
CA ALA A 11 -27.00 -5.59 -12.80
C ALA A 11 -25.95 -6.71 -12.97
N ILE A 12 -26.29 -7.74 -13.74
CA ILE A 12 -25.32 -8.74 -14.18
C ILE A 12 -24.45 -8.03 -15.22
N ALA A 13 -23.31 -7.49 -14.77
CA ALA A 13 -22.28 -7.00 -15.66
C ALA A 13 -21.63 -8.22 -16.35
N PHE A 14 -21.87 -8.36 -17.65
CA PHE A 14 -21.19 -9.34 -18.47
C PHE A 14 -19.75 -8.88 -18.70
N ALA A 15 -18.76 -9.68 -18.29
CA ALA A 15 -17.38 -9.52 -18.73
C ALA A 15 -17.34 -9.63 -20.27
N GLN A 16 -16.90 -8.57 -20.94
CA GLN A 16 -16.89 -8.45 -22.40
C GLN A 16 -15.52 -8.87 -22.93
N GLU A 17 -15.44 -10.03 -23.60
CA GLU A 17 -14.44 -10.59 -24.56
C GLU A 17 -12.95 -10.10 -24.59
N SER A 18 -12.44 -9.47 -23.53
CA SER A 18 -11.10 -8.87 -23.39
C SER A 18 -10.58 -9.01 -21.94
N ASP A 19 -10.69 -10.19 -21.34
CA ASP A 19 -10.58 -10.35 -19.88
C ASP A 19 -9.13 -10.43 -19.35
N GLY A 20 -8.29 -9.44 -19.69
CA GLY A 20 -7.05 -9.15 -18.95
C GLY A 20 -7.34 -8.63 -17.53
N VAL A 21 -8.31 -9.23 -16.83
CA VAL A 21 -8.89 -8.98 -15.51
C VAL A 21 -8.81 -7.52 -15.03
N TYR A 22 -9.67 -6.68 -15.60
CA TYR A 22 -9.71 -5.23 -15.34
C TYR A 22 -8.44 -4.47 -15.76
N GLY A 23 -7.73 -4.95 -16.78
CA GLY A 23 -6.49 -4.36 -17.31
C GLY A 23 -5.24 -4.68 -16.49
N ARG A 24 -5.34 -5.66 -15.57
CA ARG A 24 -4.23 -6.05 -14.69
C ARG A 24 -3.22 -6.98 -15.32
N LEU A 25 -3.63 -7.65 -16.38
CA LEU A 25 -2.77 -8.54 -17.15
C LEU A 25 -2.25 -7.88 -18.43
N ASP A 26 -2.50 -6.57 -18.60
CA ASP A 26 -1.98 -5.78 -19.72
C ASP A 26 -0.48 -5.47 -19.57
N GLY A 27 0.12 -5.79 -18.43
CA GLY A 27 1.53 -5.61 -18.14
C GLY A 27 2.00 -6.49 -16.98
N ASP A 28 3.32 -6.63 -16.84
CA ASP A 28 3.96 -7.44 -15.82
C ASP A 28 4.33 -6.65 -14.55
N MET A 29 4.24 -5.32 -14.59
CA MET A 29 4.59 -4.42 -13.49
C MET A 29 3.43 -3.49 -13.12
N LEU A 30 3.25 -3.30 -11.82
CA LEU A 30 2.37 -2.30 -11.24
C LEU A 30 3.22 -1.27 -10.49
N PHE A 31 3.17 -0.01 -10.92
CA PHE A 31 3.65 1.12 -10.13
C PHE A 31 2.52 1.68 -9.27
N VAL A 32 2.82 1.96 -8.00
CA VAL A 32 1.92 2.69 -7.11
C VAL A 32 2.64 3.91 -6.56
N GLY A 33 2.06 5.08 -6.76
CA GLY A 33 2.49 6.31 -6.10
C GLY A 33 1.37 6.86 -5.25
N ALA A 34 1.57 7.00 -3.94
CA ALA A 34 0.57 7.50 -3.02
C ALA A 34 1.08 8.67 -2.19
N ALA A 35 0.16 9.55 -1.84
CA ALA A 35 0.37 10.60 -0.85
C ALA A 35 -0.84 10.65 0.09
N GLY A 36 -0.59 10.96 1.35
CA GLY A 36 -1.62 10.86 2.37
C GLY A 36 -1.31 11.61 3.64
N VAL A 37 -2.30 11.59 4.53
CA VAL A 37 -2.16 12.09 5.90
C VAL A 37 -2.41 10.95 6.85
N GLY A 38 -1.64 10.90 7.92
CA GLY A 38 -1.79 9.91 8.97
C GLY A 38 -1.86 10.53 10.35
N ILE A 39 -2.22 9.68 11.29
CA ILE A 39 -2.32 10.00 12.71
C ILE A 39 -1.38 9.04 13.43
N GLU A 40 -0.46 9.60 14.21
CA GLU A 40 0.37 8.89 15.18
C GLU A 40 -0.06 9.35 16.58
N ALA A 41 0.19 8.53 17.61
CA ALA A 41 -0.02 8.93 18.99
C ALA A 41 0.77 10.23 19.28
N GLY A 42 0.07 11.36 19.38
CA GLY A 42 0.66 12.68 19.64
C GLY A 42 0.64 13.68 18.47
N GLY A 43 0.28 13.28 17.24
CA GLY A 43 0.23 14.25 16.14
C GLY A 43 -0.19 13.71 14.78
N ALA A 44 -0.14 14.61 13.79
CA ALA A 44 -0.44 14.29 12.40
C ALA A 44 0.87 14.08 11.62
N VAL A 45 0.81 13.20 10.62
CA VAL A 45 1.92 12.99 9.69
C VAL A 45 1.44 13.18 8.26
N LEU A 46 2.31 13.69 7.40
CA LEU A 46 2.20 13.55 5.96
C LEU A 46 2.97 12.30 5.55
N GLU A 47 2.45 11.58 4.58
CA GLU A 47 3.06 10.36 4.07
C GLU A 47 3.14 10.38 2.55
N THR A 48 4.23 9.85 2.02
CA THR A 48 4.36 9.48 0.62
C THR A 48 4.89 8.05 0.50
N HIS A 49 4.26 7.29 -0.39
CA HIS A 49 4.54 5.88 -0.64
C HIS A 49 4.81 5.68 -2.13
N VAL A 50 5.85 4.92 -2.45
CA VAL A 50 6.07 4.43 -3.81
C VAL A 50 6.37 2.95 -3.76
N SER A 51 5.68 2.15 -4.57
CA SER A 51 5.97 0.73 -4.73
C SER A 51 5.96 0.30 -6.20
N LEU A 52 6.67 -0.78 -6.47
CA LEU A 52 6.77 -1.39 -7.78
C LEU A 52 6.56 -2.90 -7.68
N ASN A 53 5.37 -3.38 -8.01
CA ASN A 53 4.95 -4.75 -7.77
C ASN A 53 4.91 -5.56 -9.07
N TYR A 54 5.64 -6.68 -9.09
CA TYR A 54 5.56 -7.66 -10.16
C TYR A 54 4.22 -8.41 -10.11
N LEU A 55 3.57 -8.54 -11.27
CA LEU A 55 2.24 -9.14 -11.46
C LEU A 55 1.21 -8.63 -10.46
N SER A 56 1.28 -7.34 -10.12
CA SER A 56 0.44 -6.71 -9.10
C SER A 56 0.45 -7.43 -7.74
N THR A 57 1.51 -8.18 -7.43
CA THR A 57 1.57 -9.10 -6.28
C THR A 57 2.65 -8.72 -5.29
N ALA A 58 3.90 -8.53 -5.72
CA ALA A 58 5.01 -8.36 -4.78
C ALA A 58 6.07 -7.40 -5.31
N GLY A 59 6.58 -6.53 -4.46
CA GLY A 59 7.50 -5.48 -4.90
C GLY A 59 8.23 -4.77 -3.78
N PRO A 60 9.36 -4.10 -4.07
CA PRO A 60 9.94 -3.16 -3.14
C PRO A 60 9.02 -1.94 -2.96
N TYR A 61 9.13 -1.30 -1.80
CA TYR A 61 8.56 0.03 -1.56
C TYR A 61 9.58 0.97 -0.93
N VAL A 62 9.34 2.26 -1.13
CA VAL A 62 9.97 3.37 -0.40
C VAL A 62 8.86 4.21 0.22
N ARG A 63 9.06 4.60 1.47
CA ARG A 63 8.15 5.45 2.21
C ARG A 63 8.88 6.65 2.78
N TYR A 64 8.24 7.80 2.76
CA TYR A 64 8.66 8.96 3.50
C TYR A 64 7.51 9.45 4.40
N THR A 65 7.79 9.74 5.66
CA THR A 65 6.83 10.38 6.55
C THR A 65 7.41 11.64 7.15
N GLU A 66 6.60 12.68 7.24
CA GLU A 66 6.95 13.95 7.88
C GLU A 66 5.88 14.28 8.91
N GLY A 67 6.27 14.44 10.16
CA GLY A 67 5.37 14.81 11.24
C GLY A 67 5.12 16.32 11.28
N PHE A 68 3.87 16.72 11.50
CA PHE A 68 3.47 18.12 11.64
C PHE A 68 2.55 18.33 12.83
N GLY A 69 2.90 19.32 13.65
CA GLY A 69 2.09 19.74 14.80
C GLY A 69 2.48 19.04 16.10
N GLN A 70 2.83 19.87 17.09
CA GLN A 70 3.28 19.56 18.45
C GLN A 70 4.64 18.85 18.58
N ASP A 71 5.37 19.22 19.65
CA ASP A 71 6.75 18.80 19.94
C ASP A 71 6.85 17.32 20.37
N ASP A 72 5.72 16.64 20.62
CA ASP A 72 5.63 15.28 21.16
C ASP A 72 5.63 14.17 20.08
N LEU A 73 5.79 14.53 18.80
CA LEU A 73 5.97 13.53 17.75
C LEU A 73 7.26 12.74 17.99
N ARG A 74 7.20 11.43 17.77
CA ARG A 74 8.34 10.52 18.03
C ARG A 74 9.40 10.59 16.94
N ALA A 75 8.96 10.78 15.71
CA ALA A 75 9.81 11.00 14.56
C ALA A 75 9.30 12.25 13.81
N ALA A 76 10.12 13.31 13.75
CA ALA A 76 9.79 14.47 12.91
C ALA A 76 9.81 14.09 11.42
N ARG A 77 10.70 13.19 11.04
CA ARG A 77 10.82 12.65 9.69
C ARG A 77 11.30 11.21 9.72
N SER A 78 10.83 10.40 8.79
CA SER A 78 11.35 9.05 8.60
C SER A 78 11.38 8.64 7.14
N ILE A 79 12.34 7.79 6.79
CA ILE A 79 12.39 7.11 5.50
C ILE A 79 12.35 5.60 5.74
N GLY A 80 11.51 4.90 5.00
CA GLY A 80 11.32 3.46 5.08
C GLY A 80 11.60 2.78 3.75
N PHE A 81 12.12 1.55 3.82
CA PHE A 81 12.29 0.67 2.68
C PHE A 81 11.94 -0.77 3.07
N GLY A 82 11.32 -1.50 2.16
CA GLY A 82 11.00 -2.90 2.39
C GLY A 82 10.24 -3.53 1.24
N MET A 83 9.40 -4.50 1.59
CA MET A 83 8.58 -5.25 0.67
C MET A 83 7.09 -4.99 0.90
N GLU A 84 6.37 -4.82 -0.21
CA GLU A 84 4.92 -4.77 -0.29
C GLU A 84 4.41 -6.05 -0.96
N LEU A 85 3.38 -6.67 -0.36
CA LEU A 85 2.70 -7.85 -0.88
C LEU A 85 1.20 -7.59 -1.01
N ARG A 86 0.62 -8.00 -2.14
CA ARG A 86 -0.80 -7.94 -2.50
C ARG A 86 -1.27 -9.35 -2.88
N PRO A 87 -1.53 -10.20 -1.88
CA PRO A 87 -1.60 -11.64 -2.10
C PRO A 87 -2.90 -12.10 -2.78
N LEU A 88 -3.96 -11.31 -2.72
CA LEU A 88 -5.30 -11.79 -3.04
C LEU A 88 -5.55 -11.97 -4.54
N PHE A 89 -5.00 -11.09 -5.38
CA PHE A 89 -5.21 -11.15 -6.82
C PHE A 89 -4.80 -12.47 -7.44
N LEU A 90 -3.55 -12.88 -7.28
CA LEU A 90 -3.05 -14.06 -7.99
C LEU A 90 -3.78 -15.34 -7.54
N GLY A 91 -4.10 -15.42 -6.25
CA GLY A 91 -4.88 -16.53 -5.70
C GLY A 91 -6.31 -16.56 -6.23
N ARG A 92 -6.99 -15.41 -6.27
CA ARG A 92 -8.36 -15.29 -6.77
C ARG A 92 -8.43 -15.50 -8.29
N TYR A 93 -7.46 -14.96 -9.04
CA TYR A 93 -7.31 -15.19 -10.47
C TYR A 93 -7.12 -16.68 -10.79
N ALA A 94 -6.18 -17.37 -10.11
CA ALA A 94 -5.92 -18.80 -10.33
C ALA A 94 -7.13 -19.70 -10.01
N LEU A 95 -8.04 -19.22 -9.15
CA LEU A 95 -9.27 -19.91 -8.77
C LEU A 95 -10.50 -19.43 -9.53
N ASP A 96 -10.34 -18.54 -10.51
CA ASP A 96 -11.44 -17.96 -11.31
C ASP A 96 -12.54 -17.34 -10.42
N LEU A 97 -12.11 -16.52 -9.44
CA LEU A 97 -12.97 -15.82 -8.49
C LEU A 97 -13.25 -14.36 -8.89
N GLU A 98 -12.63 -13.87 -9.97
CA GLU A 98 -12.75 -12.50 -10.50
C GLU A 98 -13.98 -12.34 -11.40
N ARG A 99 -15.16 -12.64 -10.86
CA ARG A 99 -16.44 -12.69 -11.61
C ARG A 99 -17.43 -11.62 -11.17
N GLY A 100 -17.06 -10.79 -10.20
CA GLY A 100 -17.91 -9.80 -9.58
C GLY A 100 -17.85 -8.43 -10.25
N PRO A 101 -18.52 -7.42 -9.65
CA PRO A 101 -18.37 -6.03 -10.06
C PRO A 101 -16.90 -5.58 -9.96
N PRO A 102 -16.33 -4.92 -10.98
CA PRO A 102 -14.92 -4.56 -11.01
C PRO A 102 -14.43 -3.83 -9.75
N HIS A 103 -15.22 -2.91 -9.21
CA HIS A 103 -14.84 -2.17 -8.01
C HIS A 103 -14.69 -3.04 -6.76
N LEU A 104 -15.50 -4.09 -6.60
CA LEU A 104 -15.45 -4.97 -5.43
C LEU A 104 -14.28 -5.93 -5.52
N ASP A 105 -14.05 -6.47 -6.71
CA ASP A 105 -12.96 -7.40 -6.96
C ASP A 105 -11.60 -6.69 -6.83
N LEU A 106 -11.45 -5.51 -7.44
CA LEU A 106 -10.28 -4.66 -7.28
C LEU A 106 -10.10 -4.14 -5.83
N PHE A 107 -11.19 -3.89 -5.09
CA PHE A 107 -11.09 -3.54 -3.66
C PHE A 107 -10.58 -4.72 -2.85
N ALA A 108 -11.09 -5.94 -3.06
CA ALA A 108 -10.60 -7.13 -2.40
C ALA A 108 -9.10 -7.32 -2.69
N ASP A 109 -8.72 -7.19 -3.96
CA ASP A 109 -7.35 -7.37 -4.41
C ASP A 109 -6.37 -6.26 -4.00
N SER A 110 -6.89 -5.13 -3.52
CA SER A 110 -6.07 -4.04 -2.98
C SER A 110 -5.43 -4.38 -1.64
N PHE A 111 -5.85 -5.48 -0.98
CA PHE A 111 -5.33 -5.86 0.32
C PHE A 111 -3.81 -5.98 0.27
N THR A 112 -3.16 -5.21 1.13
CA THR A 112 -1.71 -5.01 1.12
C THR A 112 -1.13 -5.42 2.46
N LEU A 113 0.01 -6.10 2.43
CA LEU A 113 0.87 -6.39 3.56
C LEU A 113 2.22 -5.70 3.33
N ILE A 114 2.75 -5.08 4.37
CA ILE A 114 4.02 -4.35 4.33
C ILE A 114 4.94 -4.92 5.41
N ALA A 115 6.20 -5.10 5.04
CA ALA A 115 7.26 -5.41 5.97
C ALA A 115 8.55 -4.73 5.51
N GLY A 116 9.19 -4.00 6.41
CA GLY A 116 10.37 -3.22 6.06
C GLY A 116 11.12 -2.69 7.27
N MET A 117 12.08 -1.84 6.96
CA MET A 117 12.88 -1.11 7.94
C MET A 117 12.67 0.38 7.72
N PHE A 118 12.82 1.16 8.79
CA PHE A 118 12.76 2.61 8.71
C PHE A 118 13.87 3.27 9.52
N TRP A 119 14.25 4.46 9.12
CA TRP A 119 15.18 5.33 9.83
C TRP A 119 14.44 6.63 10.15
N ALA A 120 14.44 7.00 11.42
CA ALA A 120 13.80 8.22 11.89
C ALA A 120 14.85 9.26 12.28
N ALA A 121 14.58 10.53 12.00
CA ALA A 121 15.30 11.62 12.65
C ALA A 121 14.55 12.01 13.94
N PRO A 122 15.28 12.33 15.02
CA PRO A 122 14.68 12.75 16.28
C PRO A 122 13.87 14.04 16.09
N SER A 123 12.80 14.18 16.88
CA SER A 123 11.87 15.31 16.77
C SER A 123 12.40 16.63 17.33
N THR A 124 13.35 16.59 18.26
CA THR A 124 13.92 17.77 18.92
C THR A 124 15.43 17.63 19.14
N GLY A 125 16.16 18.73 19.03
CA GLY A 125 17.60 18.81 19.31
C GLY A 125 18.45 19.33 18.15
N PRO A 126 19.75 19.61 18.39
CA PRO A 126 20.69 20.08 17.36
C PRO A 126 20.84 19.09 16.19
N ASP A 127 20.55 17.81 16.43
CA ASP A 127 20.69 16.71 15.48
C ASP A 127 19.37 16.35 14.77
N ALA A 128 18.34 17.19 14.88
CA ALA A 128 17.02 16.96 14.25
C ALA A 128 17.10 16.81 12.71
N TYR A 129 18.23 17.18 12.09
CA TYR A 129 18.52 17.03 10.66
C TYR A 129 19.19 15.71 10.28
N GLU A 130 19.64 14.92 11.26
CA GLU A 130 20.31 13.65 11.03
C GLU A 130 19.35 12.49 11.24
N PHE A 131 19.27 11.59 10.26
CA PHE A 131 18.63 10.30 10.47
C PHE A 131 19.48 9.49 11.44
N LEU A 132 18.85 8.88 12.45
CA LEU A 132 19.55 7.94 13.31
C LEU A 132 20.09 6.78 12.46
N LEU A 133 21.31 6.34 12.74
CA LEU A 133 21.91 5.17 12.09
C LEU A 133 21.24 3.85 12.52
N GLU A 134 20.41 3.89 13.56
CA GLU A 134 19.72 2.72 14.08
C GLU A 134 18.40 2.48 13.33
N PRO A 135 18.29 1.40 12.55
CA PRO A 135 17.04 1.07 11.87
C PRO A 135 15.99 0.56 12.86
N GLY A 136 14.76 0.99 12.66
CA GLY A 136 13.56 0.37 13.22
C GLY A 136 12.92 -0.62 12.25
N LEU A 137 12.00 -1.43 12.76
CA LEU A 137 11.17 -2.36 12.01
C LEU A 137 9.79 -1.73 11.74
N GLU A 138 9.27 -1.91 10.52
CA GLU A 138 7.90 -1.53 10.15
C GLU A 138 7.14 -2.75 9.65
N LEU A 139 5.93 -2.96 10.16
CA LEU A 139 4.95 -3.89 9.62
C LEU A 139 3.65 -3.15 9.33
N GLY A 140 2.95 -3.54 8.27
CA GLY A 140 1.75 -2.82 7.85
C GLY A 140 0.71 -3.68 7.17
N ILE A 141 -0.53 -3.19 7.21
CA ILE A 141 -1.64 -3.70 6.43
C ILE A 141 -2.41 -2.54 5.80
N GLY A 142 -2.98 -2.75 4.63
CA GLY A 142 -3.78 -1.71 3.98
C GLY A 142 -4.83 -2.27 3.03
N VAL A 143 -5.80 -1.43 2.71
CA VAL A 143 -6.82 -1.67 1.68
C VAL A 143 -7.08 -0.36 0.93
N SER A 144 -7.55 -0.43 -0.29
CA SER A 144 -7.82 0.74 -1.12
C SER A 144 -8.99 0.51 -2.07
N VAL A 145 -9.86 1.51 -2.19
CA VAL A 145 -11.02 1.48 -3.07
C VAL A 145 -10.64 2.11 -4.42
N PRO A 146 -10.84 1.42 -5.55
CA PRO A 146 -10.64 1.99 -6.87
C PRO A 146 -11.73 3.00 -7.20
N LEU A 147 -11.36 4.17 -7.73
CA LEU A 147 -12.32 5.16 -8.20
C LEU A 147 -12.84 4.85 -9.62
N LEU A 148 -12.09 4.05 -10.39
CA LEU A 148 -12.43 3.62 -11.75
C LEU A 148 -12.55 2.09 -11.79
N PRO A 149 -13.34 1.50 -12.71
CA PRO A 149 -13.46 0.05 -12.87
C PRO A 149 -12.25 -0.54 -13.64
N SER A 150 -11.03 -0.15 -13.26
CA SER A 150 -9.77 -0.53 -13.90
C SER A 150 -8.67 -0.69 -12.85
N GLY A 151 -7.76 -1.64 -13.07
CA GLY A 151 -6.57 -1.85 -12.24
C GLY A 151 -5.57 -0.70 -12.31
N SER A 152 -5.63 0.12 -13.36
CA SER A 152 -4.91 1.39 -13.46
C SER A 152 -5.84 2.56 -13.18
N GLY A 153 -5.36 3.54 -12.43
CA GLY A 153 -6.08 4.76 -12.10
C GLY A 153 -5.99 5.15 -10.62
N PRO A 154 -6.86 6.04 -10.16
CA PRO A 154 -6.81 6.56 -8.81
C PRO A 154 -7.52 5.64 -7.81
N TYR A 155 -6.93 5.52 -6.62
CA TYR A 155 -7.40 4.73 -5.49
C TYR A 155 -7.40 5.57 -4.22
N VAL A 156 -8.38 5.34 -3.34
CA VAL A 156 -8.41 5.92 -1.99
C VAL A 156 -8.16 4.81 -0.98
N GLY A 157 -7.12 4.98 -0.16
CA GLY A 157 -6.60 3.95 0.71
C GLY A 157 -6.66 4.28 2.19
N VAL A 158 -6.64 3.23 3.00
CA VAL A 158 -6.35 3.29 4.43
C VAL A 158 -5.28 2.26 4.73
N GLN A 159 -4.30 2.64 5.54
CA GLN A 159 -3.21 1.78 5.94
C GLN A 159 -2.91 1.91 7.43
N GLY A 160 -2.78 0.78 8.10
CA GLY A 160 -2.29 0.70 9.48
C GLY A 160 -0.84 0.24 9.49
N LEU A 161 0.00 0.91 10.28
CA LEU A 161 1.40 0.57 10.47
C LEU A 161 1.71 0.38 11.94
N ALA A 162 2.53 -0.63 12.20
CA ALA A 162 3.20 -0.86 13.46
C ALA A 162 4.68 -0.60 13.25
N ARG A 163 5.24 0.36 14.01
CA ARG A 163 6.67 0.63 14.00
C ARG A 163 7.30 0.24 15.32
N TRP A 164 8.54 -0.21 15.25
CA TRP A 164 9.39 -0.49 16.40
C TRP A 164 10.76 0.16 16.16
N PRO A 165 11.05 1.31 16.80
CA PRO A 165 12.38 1.91 16.73
C PRO A 165 13.46 0.94 17.25
N GLY A 166 14.69 1.08 16.74
CA GLY A 166 15.81 0.17 17.03
C GLY A 166 16.06 -0.07 18.51
N GLU A 167 15.94 0.98 19.34
CA GLU A 167 16.09 0.91 20.80
C GLU A 167 15.12 -0.08 21.48
N HIS A 168 13.93 -0.29 20.92
CA HIS A 168 12.92 -1.21 21.46
C HIS A 168 13.16 -2.66 21.02
N LEU A 169 13.88 -2.90 19.92
CA LEU A 169 14.17 -4.24 19.40
C LEU A 169 15.23 -5.00 20.21
N VAL A 170 15.99 -4.30 21.06
CA VAL A 170 17.06 -4.88 21.90
C VAL A 170 16.56 -5.22 23.32
N GLY A 171 15.25 -5.23 23.56
CA GLY A 171 14.65 -5.66 24.84
C GLY A 171 14.72 -4.64 25.98
N ARG A 172 14.78 -3.35 25.67
CA ARG A 172 14.93 -2.25 26.65
C ARG A 172 13.63 -1.46 26.95
N SER A 173 12.44 -2.04 26.81
CA SER A 173 11.20 -1.26 27.00
C SER A 173 9.95 -2.08 27.36
N ASP A 174 9.18 -1.56 28.33
CA ASP A 174 7.86 -2.03 28.76
C ASP A 174 6.69 -1.33 28.02
N ALA A 175 6.95 -0.56 26.96
CA ALA A 175 5.92 0.25 26.28
C ALA A 175 4.84 -0.60 25.58
N ASP A 176 3.58 -0.16 25.60
CA ASP A 176 2.46 -0.80 24.87
C ASP A 176 2.56 -0.65 23.34
N PHE A 177 1.80 -1.42 22.57
CA PHE A 177 1.84 -1.39 21.09
C PHE A 177 1.57 0.00 20.48
N LEU A 178 0.59 0.72 21.00
CA LEU A 178 0.30 2.10 20.60
C LEU A 178 1.45 3.03 20.98
N ASP A 179 2.07 2.76 22.13
CA ASP A 179 3.25 3.45 22.61
C ASP A 179 4.56 3.00 21.92
N ARG A 180 4.49 2.30 20.78
CA ARG A 180 5.67 1.93 19.97
C ARG A 180 5.74 2.66 18.62
N GLY A 181 4.72 3.44 18.26
CA GLY A 181 4.68 4.22 17.01
C GLY A 181 3.72 3.62 15.99
N ALA A 182 2.49 3.32 16.41
CA ALA A 182 1.45 2.90 15.49
C ALA A 182 0.92 4.09 14.67
N LEU A 183 0.73 3.92 13.37
CA LEU A 183 0.19 4.95 12.48
C LEU A 183 -1.06 4.45 11.74
N LEU A 184 -2.03 5.34 11.57
CA LEU A 184 -3.14 5.14 10.66
C LEU A 184 -3.08 6.21 9.57
N ILE A 185 -2.95 5.80 8.31
CA ILE A 185 -2.75 6.70 7.16
C ILE A 185 -3.91 6.57 6.19
N PHE A 186 -4.39 7.70 5.70
CA PHE A 186 -5.37 7.83 4.63
C PHE A 186 -4.67 8.35 3.38
N THR A 187 -4.78 7.63 2.26
CA THR A 187 -4.00 7.93 1.05
C THR A 187 -4.88 8.16 -0.17
N LEU A 188 -4.38 9.00 -1.08
CA LEU A 188 -4.76 9.02 -2.48
C LEU A 188 -3.59 8.44 -3.27
N ALA A 189 -3.85 7.37 -4.01
CA ALA A 189 -2.83 6.65 -4.78
C ALA A 189 -3.16 6.66 -6.27
N TRP A 190 -2.13 6.70 -7.10
CA TRP A 190 -2.21 6.36 -8.52
C TRP A 190 -1.58 5.00 -8.76
N HIS A 191 -2.34 4.10 -9.37
CA HIS A 191 -1.91 2.79 -9.81
C HIS A 191 -1.69 2.83 -11.32
N GLN A 192 -0.52 2.39 -11.78
CA GLN A 192 -0.19 2.34 -13.20
C GLN A 192 0.40 0.98 -13.56
N ILE A 193 -0.27 0.29 -14.47
CA ILE A 193 0.20 -1.00 -15.00
C ILE A 193 0.96 -0.73 -16.29
N PHE A 194 2.10 -1.41 -16.45
CA PHE A 194 2.93 -1.30 -17.64
C PHE A 194 3.71 -2.61 -17.86
N ASP A 195 4.08 -2.83 -19.11
CA ASP A 195 4.92 -3.95 -19.52
C ASP A 195 6.39 -3.55 -19.51
N SER A 196 7.20 -4.31 -18.79
CA SER A 196 8.65 -4.17 -18.72
C SER A 196 9.40 -5.16 -19.60
N GLY A 197 8.70 -6.14 -20.20
CA GLY A 197 9.28 -7.17 -21.06
C GLY A 197 10.14 -8.19 -20.29
N LEU A 198 10.02 -8.29 -18.97
CA LEU A 198 10.82 -9.22 -18.16
C LEU A 198 10.49 -10.67 -18.50
N VAL A 199 9.23 -10.95 -18.87
CA VAL A 199 8.78 -12.28 -19.27
C VAL A 199 9.36 -12.68 -20.64
N ASP A 200 9.47 -11.75 -21.58
CA ASP A 200 9.87 -12.00 -22.97
C ASP A 200 11.39 -12.10 -23.17
N PHE A 201 12.19 -11.63 -22.22
CA PHE A 201 13.65 -11.63 -22.34
C PHE A 201 14.24 -13.04 -22.52
N ARG A 202 13.56 -14.07 -22.03
CA ARG A 202 14.03 -15.46 -22.08
C ARG A 202 13.82 -16.12 -23.45
N ASP A 203 12.73 -15.81 -24.16
CA ASP A 203 12.43 -16.42 -25.46
C ASP A 203 13.28 -15.86 -26.60
N SER A 204 13.70 -14.59 -26.49
CA SER A 204 14.60 -13.98 -27.48
C SER A 204 16.02 -14.59 -27.53
N ARG A 205 16.43 -15.37 -26.51
CA ARG A 205 17.74 -16.05 -26.45
C ARG A 205 17.72 -17.51 -26.86
N ALA A 206 16.56 -18.18 -26.85
CA ALA A 206 16.45 -19.59 -27.21
C ALA A 206 16.36 -19.83 -28.74
N GLY A 207 16.16 -18.77 -29.52
CA GLY A 207 16.09 -18.81 -30.99
C GLY A 207 17.36 -18.37 -31.72
N ARG A 208 18.53 -18.36 -31.07
CA ARG A 208 19.84 -18.07 -31.71
C ARG A 208 20.82 -19.21 -31.54
#